data_AF-A0AAD9MMA9-F1
#
_entry.id   AF-A0AAD9MMA9-F1
#
_cell.length_a   1.000
_cell.length_b   1.000
_cell.length_c   1.000
_cell.angle_alpha   90.00
_cell.angle_beta   90.00
_cell.angle_gamma   90.00
#
_symmetry.space_group_name_H-M   'P 1'
#
loop_
_entity.id
_entity.type
_entity.pdbx_description
1 polymer ?
#
loop_
_entity_poly.entity_id
_entity_poly.type
_entity_poly.pdbx_seq_one_letter_code
_entity_poly.pdbx_strand_id
1 'polypeptide(L)'
;MGRAYSLPKLAPSRVITKSTLPVRCLAISPCGAKLAVGGDDAGVKLIELESATALRSLGSQPYTRGLAFDPEGRYLASLAADGSLSVHDLHTGKPVLQRRGTGPKLDVLGAALATPAWHPDGGSLLAVPGRDGEVSLFERLSWRLVEALPTGLGADLRALAYSPNGVYLAASDADGGVAVCQGAEVLARRVVPDAIQSLSWAPQADRLAVCAASEGVALWTAVIGPELLPPYADPDTAPVAPGTIGLLWFELLSRG
;
A
#
# COMPACT_ATOMS: atom_id res chain seq x y z
N MET A 1 33.29 12.13 0.81
CA MET A 1 33.07 12.75 -0.52
C MET A 1 31.64 12.44 -0.96
N GLY A 2 30.72 13.41 -0.87
CA GLY A 2 29.36 13.24 -1.40
C GLY A 2 29.37 13.49 -2.90
N ARG A 3 28.92 12.52 -3.70
CA ARG A 3 28.64 12.76 -5.13
C ARG A 3 27.38 13.61 -5.21
N ALA A 4 27.53 14.88 -5.60
CA ALA A 4 26.40 15.69 -6.01
C ALA A 4 25.98 15.24 -7.41
N TYR A 5 24.80 14.64 -7.52
CA TYR A 5 24.19 14.34 -8.81
C TYR A 5 23.53 15.62 -9.32
N SER A 6 23.96 16.11 -10.48
CA SER A 6 23.26 17.17 -11.19
C SER A 6 22.04 16.54 -11.87
N LEU A 7 20.85 16.80 -11.33
CA LEU A 7 19.61 16.43 -12.00
C LEU A 7 19.45 17.31 -13.25
N PRO A 8 19.14 16.76 -14.43
CA PRO A 8 18.83 17.57 -15.60
C PRO A 8 17.64 18.50 -15.31
N LYS A 9 17.56 19.63 -16.03
CA LYS A 9 16.50 20.65 -15.87
C LYS A 9 15.12 19.99 -15.72
N LEU A 10 14.46 20.28 -14.59
CA LEU A 10 13.15 19.77 -14.17
C LEU A 10 11.98 20.40 -14.95
N ALA A 11 12.10 20.58 -16.27
CA ALA A 11 10.95 20.92 -17.11
C ALA A 11 10.23 19.62 -17.50
N PRO A 12 8.89 19.56 -17.46
CA PRO A 12 8.17 18.37 -17.92
C PRO A 12 8.49 18.15 -19.40
N SER A 13 9.06 16.99 -19.72
CA SER A 13 9.43 16.63 -21.09
C SER A 13 8.21 16.31 -21.96
N ARG A 14 7.12 15.80 -21.36
CA ARG A 14 5.90 15.40 -22.06
C ARG A 14 4.70 15.33 -21.12
N VAL A 15 3.52 15.76 -21.59
CA VAL A 15 2.22 15.47 -20.95
C VAL A 15 1.66 14.20 -21.60
N ILE A 16 1.46 13.15 -20.81
CA ILE A 16 1.06 11.81 -21.30
C ILE A 16 -0.44 11.53 -21.17
N THR A 17 -1.16 12.32 -20.38
CA THR A 17 -2.62 12.22 -20.24
C THR A 17 -3.19 13.51 -19.69
N LYS A 18 -4.50 13.69 -19.84
CA LYS A 18 -5.28 14.77 -19.20
C LYS A 18 -6.49 14.14 -18.50
N SER A 19 -6.86 14.70 -17.36
CA SER A 19 -8.08 14.35 -16.62
C SER A 19 -9.02 15.54 -16.55
N THR A 20 -10.31 15.24 -16.52
CA THR A 20 -11.36 16.27 -16.48
C THR A 20 -11.50 16.79 -15.06
N LEU A 21 -11.39 15.88 -14.09
CA LEU A 21 -11.38 16.18 -12.67
C LEU A 21 -9.99 15.93 -12.04
N PRO A 22 -9.74 16.41 -10.82
CA PRO A 22 -8.44 16.26 -10.15
C PRO A 22 -7.95 14.82 -10.09
N VAL A 23 -6.67 14.65 -10.40
CA VAL A 23 -5.93 13.40 -10.15
C VAL A 23 -5.54 13.36 -8.67
N ARG A 24 -5.74 12.21 -8.03
CA ARG A 24 -5.54 12.03 -6.59
C ARG A 24 -4.46 11.03 -6.27
N CYS A 25 -4.30 10.01 -7.10
CA CYS A 25 -3.32 8.95 -6.88
C CYS A 25 -2.76 8.43 -8.21
N LEU A 26 -1.52 7.97 -8.13
CA LEU A 26 -0.75 7.42 -9.25
C LEU A 26 -0.05 6.15 -8.77
N ALA A 27 0.08 5.17 -9.65
CA ALA A 27 0.93 4.00 -9.40
C ALA A 27 1.64 3.60 -10.68
N ILE A 28 2.93 3.29 -10.60
CA ILE A 28 3.71 2.73 -11.71
C ILE A 28 3.79 1.22 -11.50
N SER A 29 3.62 0.44 -12.58
CA SER A 29 3.78 -1.01 -12.54
C SER A 29 5.21 -1.40 -12.16
N PRO A 30 5.45 -2.56 -11.52
CA PRO A 30 6.79 -3.00 -11.11
C PRO A 30 7.83 -3.01 -12.23
N CYS A 31 7.44 -3.36 -13.46
CA CYS A 31 8.33 -3.34 -14.63
C CYS A 31 8.57 -1.94 -15.22
N GLY A 32 7.95 -0.89 -14.67
CA GLY A 32 8.08 0.49 -15.15
C GLY A 32 7.32 0.81 -16.45
N ALA A 33 6.63 -0.15 -17.06
CA ALA A 33 6.03 0.04 -18.39
C ALA A 33 4.65 0.73 -18.37
N LYS A 34 3.89 0.60 -17.27
CA LYS A 34 2.51 1.12 -17.17
C LYS A 34 2.35 2.09 -16.01
N LEU A 35 1.47 3.07 -16.21
CA LEU A 35 1.01 4.02 -15.19
C LEU A 35 -0.50 3.88 -15.01
N ALA A 36 -0.95 3.70 -13.78
CA ALA A 36 -2.34 3.85 -13.38
C ALA A 36 -2.57 5.26 -12.82
N VAL A 37 -3.65 5.90 -13.27
CA VAL A 37 -4.06 7.26 -12.86
C VAL A 37 -5.48 7.21 -12.32
N GLY A 38 -5.61 7.51 -11.03
CA GLY A 38 -6.88 7.55 -10.30
C GLY A 38 -7.18 8.96 -9.79
N GLY A 39 -8.46 9.30 -9.73
CA GLY A 39 -8.88 10.63 -9.30
C GLY A 39 -10.37 10.71 -9.07
N ASP A 40 -10.89 11.92 -9.18
CA ASP A 40 -12.31 12.22 -8.99
C ASP A 40 -13.18 11.78 -10.19
N ASP A 41 -12.56 11.55 -11.36
CA ASP A 41 -13.19 10.90 -12.50
C ASP A 41 -13.62 9.46 -12.16
N ALA A 42 -14.66 8.96 -12.84
CA ALA A 42 -15.01 7.55 -12.79
C ALA A 42 -13.96 6.71 -13.54
N GLY A 43 -13.54 5.61 -12.91
CA GLY A 43 -12.55 4.71 -13.48
C GLY A 43 -11.10 5.10 -13.23
N VAL A 44 -10.20 4.15 -13.54
CA VAL A 44 -8.75 4.34 -13.47
C VAL A 44 -8.19 4.27 -14.89
N LYS A 45 -7.46 5.30 -15.30
CA LYS A 45 -6.79 5.30 -16.62
C LYS A 45 -5.51 4.49 -16.53
N LEU A 46 -5.34 3.53 -17.43
CA LEU A 46 -4.12 2.77 -17.61
C LEU A 46 -3.38 3.27 -18.85
N ILE A 47 -2.13 3.65 -18.69
CA ILE A 47 -1.30 4.29 -19.71
C ILE A 47 -0.02 3.47 -19.89
N GLU A 48 0.40 3.27 -21.13
CA GLU A 48 1.74 2.76 -21.44
C GLU A 48 2.73 3.93 -21.47
N LEU A 49 3.79 3.85 -20.66
CA LEU A 49 4.67 4.98 -20.40
C LEU A 49 5.62 5.28 -21.58
N GLU A 50 6.11 4.27 -22.27
CA GLU A 50 7.05 4.44 -23.40
C GLU A 50 6.39 5.18 -24.58
N SER A 51 5.22 4.70 -25.00
CA SER A 51 4.46 5.31 -26.11
C SER A 51 3.63 6.52 -25.66
N ALA A 52 3.37 6.65 -24.36
CA ALA A 52 2.38 7.55 -23.74
C ALA A 52 0.98 7.37 -24.32
N THR A 53 0.58 6.12 -24.56
CA THR A 53 -0.75 5.79 -25.08
C THR A 53 -1.67 5.36 -23.95
N ALA A 54 -2.91 5.83 -24.00
CA ALA A 54 -3.95 5.33 -23.10
C ALA A 54 -4.33 3.92 -23.56
N LEU A 55 -4.03 2.92 -22.74
CA LEU A 55 -4.34 1.52 -23.04
C LEU A 55 -5.83 1.25 -22.87
N ARG A 56 -6.39 1.64 -21.71
CA ARG A 56 -7.81 1.49 -21.39
C ARG A 56 -8.19 2.23 -20.10
N SER A 57 -9.50 2.37 -19.87
CA SER A 57 -10.05 2.72 -18.57
C SER A 57 -10.51 1.45 -17.84
N LEU A 58 -10.15 1.32 -16.57
CA LEU A 58 -10.58 0.24 -15.68
C LEU A 58 -11.82 0.71 -14.92
N GLY A 59 -12.89 -0.07 -14.92
CA GLY A 59 -14.15 0.29 -14.28
C GLY A 59 -14.03 0.29 -12.75
N SER A 60 -13.86 1.47 -12.16
CA SER A 60 -13.87 1.69 -10.71
C SER A 60 -14.90 2.75 -10.32
N GLN A 61 -15.25 2.82 -9.04
CA GLN A 61 -16.05 3.93 -8.54
C GLN A 61 -15.28 5.26 -8.69
N PRO A 62 -15.99 6.40 -8.85
CA PRO A 62 -15.38 7.73 -8.80
C PRO A 62 -14.61 7.97 -7.49
N TYR A 63 -13.79 9.02 -7.47
CA TYR A 63 -13.02 9.41 -6.29
C TYR A 63 -12.05 8.31 -5.83
N THR A 64 -11.29 7.75 -6.77
CA THR A 64 -10.22 6.80 -6.44
C THR A 64 -9.14 7.52 -5.61
N ARG A 65 -8.88 7.01 -4.40
CA ARG A 65 -7.95 7.56 -3.41
C ARG A 65 -6.70 6.70 -3.18
N GLY A 66 -6.71 5.45 -3.63
CA GLY A 66 -5.56 4.56 -3.53
C GLY A 66 -5.43 3.67 -4.76
N LEU A 67 -4.19 3.44 -5.18
CA LEU A 67 -3.83 2.53 -6.27
C LEU A 67 -2.61 1.71 -5.89
N ALA A 68 -2.63 0.41 -6.20
CA ALA A 68 -1.48 -0.46 -6.02
C ALA A 68 -1.45 -1.58 -7.06
N PHE A 69 -0.35 -1.67 -7.82
CA PHE A 69 -0.06 -2.83 -8.65
C PHE A 69 0.44 -3.98 -7.78
N ASP A 70 0.05 -5.22 -8.12
CA ASP A 70 0.70 -6.38 -7.52
C ASP A 70 2.17 -6.48 -7.99
N PRO A 71 3.04 -7.20 -7.27
CA PRO A 71 4.47 -7.29 -7.60
C PRO A 71 4.77 -7.88 -8.98
N GLU A 72 3.84 -8.70 -9.51
CA GLU A 72 3.93 -9.29 -10.85
C GLU A 72 3.33 -8.39 -11.96
N GLY A 73 2.70 -7.28 -11.60
CA GLY A 73 2.05 -6.35 -12.55
C GLY A 73 0.84 -6.92 -13.28
N ARG A 74 0.26 -8.02 -12.79
CA ARG A 74 -0.94 -8.67 -13.33
C ARG A 74 -2.23 -8.01 -12.84
N TYR A 75 -2.27 -7.56 -11.59
CA TYR A 75 -3.45 -7.00 -10.95
C TYR A 75 -3.23 -5.54 -10.56
N LEU A 76 -4.31 -4.76 -10.60
CA LEU A 76 -4.36 -3.43 -10.02
C LEU A 76 -5.49 -3.34 -9.00
N ALA A 77 -5.14 -3.05 -7.75
CA ALA A 77 -6.08 -2.69 -6.72
C ALA A 77 -6.36 -1.17 -6.75
N SER A 78 -7.63 -0.81 -6.61
CA SER A 78 -8.09 0.58 -6.50
C SER A 78 -9.07 0.71 -5.34
N LEU A 79 -8.87 1.73 -4.50
CA LEU A 79 -9.76 2.05 -3.37
C LEU A 79 -10.38 3.44 -3.58
N ALA A 80 -11.70 3.51 -3.54
CA ALA A 80 -12.46 4.75 -3.69
C ALA A 80 -12.79 5.39 -2.32
N ALA A 81 -13.09 6.69 -2.33
CA ALA A 81 -13.46 7.46 -1.15
C ALA A 81 -14.71 6.92 -0.42
N ASP A 82 -15.60 6.20 -1.11
CA ASP A 82 -16.77 5.56 -0.50
C ASP A 82 -16.45 4.19 0.17
N GLY A 83 -15.16 3.83 0.22
CA GLY A 83 -14.67 2.55 0.73
C GLY A 83 -14.83 1.39 -0.26
N SER A 84 -15.20 1.66 -1.52
CA SER A 84 -15.29 0.61 -2.54
C SER A 84 -13.91 0.15 -3.00
N LEU A 85 -13.63 -1.13 -2.81
CA LEU A 85 -12.45 -1.82 -3.32
C LEU A 85 -12.78 -2.44 -4.68
N SER A 86 -11.91 -2.23 -5.66
CA SER A 86 -11.94 -2.97 -6.93
C SER A 86 -10.55 -3.51 -7.24
N VAL A 87 -10.47 -4.75 -7.72
CA VAL A 87 -9.23 -5.33 -8.25
C VAL A 87 -9.47 -5.80 -9.67
N HIS A 88 -8.58 -5.40 -10.58
CA HIS A 88 -8.68 -5.69 -12.00
C HIS A 88 -7.53 -6.60 -12.44
N ASP A 89 -7.85 -7.66 -13.18
CA ASP A 89 -6.86 -8.41 -13.95
C ASP A 89 -6.53 -7.59 -15.21
N LEU A 90 -5.27 -7.17 -15.34
CA LEU A 90 -4.82 -6.29 -16.41
C LEU A 90 -4.57 -7.02 -17.73
N HIS A 91 -4.49 -8.36 -17.70
CA HIS A 91 -4.37 -9.18 -18.90
C HIS A 91 -5.73 -9.32 -19.60
N THR A 92 -6.77 -9.69 -18.85
CA THR A 92 -8.14 -9.82 -19.38
C THR A 92 -8.88 -8.49 -19.42
N GLY A 93 -8.43 -7.54 -18.61
CA GLY A 93 -9.07 -6.26 -18.41
C GLY A 93 -10.36 -6.30 -17.58
N LYS A 94 -10.70 -7.43 -16.97
CA LYS A 94 -11.94 -7.60 -16.21
C LYS A 94 -11.71 -7.37 -14.70
N PRO A 95 -12.72 -6.86 -13.98
CA PRO A 95 -12.68 -6.87 -12.52
C PRO A 95 -12.73 -8.32 -12.03
N VAL A 96 -11.85 -8.66 -11.09
CA VAL A 96 -11.81 -9.95 -10.38
C VAL A 96 -12.32 -9.82 -8.95
N LEU A 97 -12.35 -8.60 -8.40
CA LEU A 97 -12.96 -8.27 -7.13
C LEU A 97 -13.67 -6.91 -7.23
N GLN A 98 -14.91 -6.82 -6.73
CA GLN A 98 -15.61 -5.56 -6.48
C GLN A 98 -16.36 -5.70 -5.16
N ARG A 99 -15.97 -4.92 -4.15
CA ARG A 99 -16.62 -4.92 -2.83
C ARG A 99 -16.86 -3.49 -2.38
N ARG A 100 -18.07 -3.20 -1.90
CA ARG A 100 -18.43 -1.90 -1.32
C ARG A 100 -18.20 -1.92 0.18
N GLY A 101 -17.83 -0.76 0.74
CA GLY A 101 -17.64 -0.59 2.18
C GLY A 101 -16.56 -1.51 2.77
N THR A 102 -15.51 -1.81 2.00
CA THR A 102 -14.35 -2.53 2.51
C THR A 102 -13.44 -1.57 3.28
N GLY A 103 -13.17 -0.39 2.71
CA GLY A 103 -12.31 0.60 3.33
C GLY A 103 -13.03 1.75 4.03
N PRO A 104 -12.25 2.74 4.54
CA PRO A 104 -12.79 3.90 5.24
C PRO A 104 -13.60 4.79 4.28
N LYS A 105 -14.55 5.54 4.85
CA LYS A 105 -15.29 6.56 4.12
C LYS A 105 -14.57 7.89 4.24
N LEU A 106 -13.99 8.35 3.15
CA LEU A 106 -13.24 9.60 3.10
C LEU A 106 -14.11 10.75 2.57
N ASP A 107 -13.81 11.97 3.02
CA ASP A 107 -14.42 13.17 2.46
C ASP A 107 -14.06 13.31 0.97
N VAL A 108 -15.10 13.44 0.14
CA VAL A 108 -15.01 13.62 -1.30
C VAL A 108 -14.33 14.94 -1.66
N LEU A 109 -14.49 15.98 -0.84
CA LEU A 109 -13.83 17.27 -1.02
C LEU A 109 -12.41 17.29 -0.41
N GLY A 110 -12.08 16.30 0.40
CA GLY A 110 -10.80 16.17 1.07
C GLY A 110 -9.69 15.60 0.18
N ALA A 111 -8.45 15.83 0.62
CA ALA A 111 -7.22 15.32 -0.01
C ALA A 111 -6.76 13.97 0.57
N ALA A 112 -7.56 13.36 1.47
CA ALA A 112 -7.22 12.11 2.14
C ALA A 112 -6.97 10.98 1.15
N LEU A 113 -5.89 10.24 1.35
CA LEU A 113 -5.59 9.00 0.64
C LEU A 113 -5.87 7.79 1.54
N ALA A 114 -6.16 6.66 0.90
CA ALA A 114 -6.24 5.34 1.55
C ALA A 114 -5.64 4.34 0.57
N THR A 115 -4.34 4.06 0.71
CA THR A 115 -3.60 3.26 -0.26
C THR A 115 -3.50 1.80 0.21
N PRO A 116 -4.00 0.83 -0.59
CA PRO A 116 -3.78 -0.58 -0.31
C PRO A 116 -2.32 -0.97 -0.59
N ALA A 117 -1.83 -2.03 0.07
CA ALA A 117 -0.47 -2.52 -0.08
C ALA A 117 -0.45 -4.01 -0.42
N TRP A 118 0.36 -4.39 -1.39
CA TRP A 118 0.61 -5.81 -1.69
C TRP A 118 1.76 -6.32 -0.83
N HIS A 119 1.62 -7.56 -0.36
CA HIS A 119 2.71 -8.26 0.31
C HIS A 119 3.88 -8.48 -0.67
N PRO A 120 5.16 -8.36 -0.24
CA PRO A 120 6.30 -8.35 -1.16
C PRO A 120 6.71 -9.73 -1.72
N ASP A 121 6.18 -10.84 -1.21
CA ASP A 121 6.49 -12.24 -1.61
C ASP A 121 5.95 -12.66 -3.00
N GLY A 122 5.85 -11.72 -3.93
CA GLY A 122 5.10 -11.92 -5.19
C GLY A 122 3.61 -11.58 -5.05
N GLY A 123 3.16 -11.08 -3.90
CA GLY A 123 1.82 -10.52 -3.72
C GLY A 123 0.80 -11.54 -3.25
N SER A 124 1.17 -12.52 -2.43
CA SER A 124 0.22 -13.52 -1.91
C SER A 124 -1.00 -12.88 -1.24
N LEU A 125 -0.81 -11.72 -0.61
CA LEU A 125 -1.84 -10.96 0.09
C LEU A 125 -1.94 -9.52 -0.40
N LEU A 126 -3.17 -9.00 -0.41
CA LEU A 126 -3.50 -7.59 -0.54
C LEU A 126 -4.02 -7.06 0.80
N ALA A 127 -3.26 -6.17 1.42
CA ALA A 127 -3.69 -5.41 2.59
C ALA A 127 -4.47 -4.17 2.16
N VAL A 128 -5.66 -3.99 2.73
CA VAL A 128 -6.57 -2.89 2.42
C VAL A 128 -6.89 -2.14 3.70
N PRO A 129 -6.75 -0.80 3.75
CA PRO A 129 -7.24 0.00 4.87
C PRO A 129 -8.72 -0.32 5.04
N GLY A 130 -9.11 -0.90 6.18
CA GLY A 130 -10.46 -1.34 6.47
C GLY A 130 -11.28 -0.27 7.18
N ARG A 131 -12.46 -0.66 7.68
CA ARG A 131 -13.26 0.17 8.60
C ARG A 131 -12.78 -0.02 10.03
N ASP A 132 -13.11 0.93 10.89
CA ASP A 132 -12.93 0.83 12.34
C ASP A 132 -11.46 0.59 12.78
N GLY A 133 -10.50 1.03 11.95
CA GLY A 133 -9.07 0.95 12.26
C GLY A 133 -8.45 -0.42 11.98
N GLU A 134 -9.17 -1.33 11.33
CA GLU A 134 -8.65 -2.65 10.96
C GLU A 134 -8.03 -2.65 9.56
N VAL A 135 -7.11 -3.57 9.31
CA VAL A 135 -6.61 -3.85 7.95
C VAL A 135 -7.21 -5.16 7.46
N SER A 136 -7.93 -5.11 6.34
CA SER A 136 -8.45 -6.32 5.71
C SER A 136 -7.40 -6.96 4.80
N LEU A 137 -7.12 -8.25 4.99
CA LEU A 137 -6.21 -9.03 4.16
C LEU A 137 -6.97 -9.93 3.19
N PHE A 138 -6.71 -9.76 1.89
CA PHE A 138 -7.29 -10.59 0.84
C PHE A 138 -6.24 -11.51 0.24
N GLU A 139 -6.57 -12.79 0.13
CA GLU A 139 -5.75 -13.76 -0.59
C GLU A 139 -5.80 -13.48 -2.09
N ARG A 140 -4.64 -13.40 -2.73
CA ARG A 140 -4.52 -13.26 -4.18
C ARG A 140 -5.14 -14.47 -4.89
N LEU A 141 -5.69 -14.24 -6.08
CA LEU A 141 -6.39 -15.23 -6.93
C LEU A 141 -7.77 -15.65 -6.40
N SER A 142 -7.92 -15.99 -5.12
CA SER A 142 -9.23 -16.36 -4.56
C SER A 142 -10.07 -15.14 -4.18
N TRP A 143 -9.42 -14.01 -3.86
CA TRP A 143 -10.02 -12.77 -3.38
C TRP A 143 -10.92 -12.96 -2.14
N ARG A 144 -10.65 -14.01 -1.37
CA ARG A 144 -11.26 -14.23 -0.08
C ARG A 144 -10.61 -13.33 0.95
N LEU A 145 -11.43 -12.81 1.85
CA LEU A 145 -10.93 -12.15 3.06
C LEU A 145 -10.37 -13.27 3.94
N VAL A 146 -9.08 -13.22 4.22
CA VAL A 146 -8.37 -14.19 5.09
C VAL A 146 -8.49 -13.75 6.54
N GLU A 147 -8.20 -12.48 6.78
CA GLU A 147 -8.08 -11.94 8.14
C GLU A 147 -8.37 -10.44 8.15
N ALA A 148 -8.80 -9.93 9.30
CA ALA A 148 -8.84 -8.51 9.61
C ALA A 148 -7.87 -8.25 10.77
N LEU A 149 -6.81 -7.49 10.52
CA LEU A 149 -5.77 -7.20 11.51
C LEU A 149 -6.18 -5.99 12.35
N PRO A 150 -6.29 -6.13 13.69
CA PRO A 150 -6.49 -4.99 14.55
C PRO A 150 -5.20 -4.17 14.63
N THR A 151 -5.29 -2.86 14.40
CA THR A 151 -4.14 -1.95 14.56
C THR A 151 -4.20 -1.15 15.86
N GLY A 152 -5.40 -1.09 16.48
CA GLY A 152 -5.71 -0.20 17.61
C GLY A 152 -5.78 1.28 17.23
N LEU A 153 -5.66 1.62 15.95
CA LEU A 153 -5.74 2.98 15.42
C LEU A 153 -7.18 3.46 15.26
N GLY A 154 -7.35 4.75 14.92
CA GLY A 154 -8.64 5.34 14.58
C GLY A 154 -9.26 4.76 13.31
N ALA A 155 -10.56 5.02 13.11
CA ALA A 155 -11.35 4.44 12.01
C ALA A 155 -10.85 4.79 10.60
N ASP A 156 -10.18 5.94 10.46
CA ASP A 156 -9.75 6.50 9.19
C ASP A 156 -8.29 6.16 8.87
N LEU A 157 -8.02 4.90 8.55
CA LEU A 157 -6.70 4.47 8.10
C LEU A 157 -6.31 5.17 6.77
N ARG A 158 -5.06 5.63 6.68
CA ARG A 158 -4.55 6.47 5.58
C ARG A 158 -3.51 5.78 4.71
N ALA A 159 -2.51 5.15 5.31
CA ALA A 159 -1.42 4.53 4.59
C ALA A 159 -1.08 3.17 5.20
N LEU A 160 -0.77 2.22 4.32
CA LEU A 160 -0.25 0.90 4.65
C LEU A 160 1.08 0.69 3.94
N ALA A 161 2.04 0.08 4.63
CA ALA A 161 3.33 -0.29 4.05
C ALA A 161 3.86 -1.57 4.68
N TYR A 162 4.01 -2.62 3.87
CA TYR A 162 4.76 -3.80 4.28
C TYR A 162 6.25 -3.48 4.41
N SER A 163 6.90 -4.10 5.40
CA SER A 163 8.36 -4.16 5.45
C SER A 163 8.91 -4.90 4.23
N PRO A 164 10.16 -4.63 3.81
CA PRO A 164 10.76 -5.31 2.67
C PRO A 164 10.75 -6.84 2.75
N ASN A 165 10.88 -7.39 3.96
CA ASN A 165 10.82 -8.83 4.21
C ASN A 165 9.39 -9.40 4.34
N GLY A 166 8.35 -8.58 4.26
CA GLY A 166 6.94 -8.97 4.35
C GLY A 166 6.41 -9.28 5.76
N VAL A 167 7.29 -9.42 6.76
CA VAL A 167 6.90 -9.85 8.12
C VAL A 167 6.08 -8.81 8.87
N TYR A 168 6.31 -7.52 8.61
CA TYR A 168 5.67 -6.43 9.34
C TYR A 168 4.81 -5.58 8.43
N LEU A 169 3.68 -5.12 8.95
CA LEU A 169 2.82 -4.13 8.31
C LEU A 169 2.79 -2.86 9.16
N ALA A 170 3.22 -1.74 8.58
CA ALA A 170 2.98 -0.43 9.16
C ALA A 170 1.63 0.12 8.65
N ALA A 171 0.83 0.65 9.56
CA ALA A 171 -0.44 1.31 9.28
C ALA A 171 -0.47 2.69 9.95
N SER A 172 -1.14 3.66 9.34
CA SER A 172 -1.39 4.97 9.96
C SER A 172 -2.84 5.41 9.84
N ASP A 173 -3.28 6.30 10.74
CA ASP A 173 -4.61 6.89 10.73
C ASP A 173 -4.60 8.42 10.52
N ALA A 174 -5.80 9.00 10.49
CA ALA A 174 -6.02 10.45 10.35
C ALA A 174 -5.59 11.26 11.58
N ASP A 175 -5.52 10.63 12.75
CA ASP A 175 -5.23 11.26 14.05
C ASP A 175 -3.73 11.21 14.37
N GLY A 176 -2.91 10.78 13.41
CA GLY A 176 -1.46 10.73 13.51
C GLY A 176 -0.92 9.48 14.22
N GLY A 177 -1.78 8.51 14.50
CA GLY A 177 -1.38 7.20 14.99
C GLY A 177 -0.64 6.41 13.91
N VAL A 178 0.44 5.73 14.32
CA VAL A 178 1.13 4.70 13.52
C VAL A 178 1.23 3.44 14.34
N ALA A 179 0.82 2.32 13.76
CA ALA A 179 0.99 0.99 14.33
C ALA A 179 1.90 0.15 13.43
N VAL A 180 2.72 -0.70 14.04
CA VAL A 180 3.48 -1.75 13.36
C VAL A 180 3.00 -3.09 13.88
N CYS A 181 2.52 -3.93 12.97
CA CYS A 181 1.87 -5.20 13.28
C CYS A 181 2.65 -6.37 12.68
N GLN A 182 2.61 -7.52 13.35
CA GLN A 182 3.03 -8.83 12.83
C GLN A 182 1.83 -9.77 12.94
N GLY A 183 1.18 -10.05 11.81
CA GLY A 183 -0.16 -10.65 11.84
C GLY A 183 -1.12 -9.79 12.69
N ALA A 184 -1.89 -10.42 13.57
CA ALA A 184 -2.82 -9.73 14.47
C ALA A 184 -2.16 -9.06 15.70
N GLU A 185 -0.86 -9.27 15.92
CA GLU A 185 -0.14 -8.67 17.05
C GLU A 185 0.34 -7.26 16.70
N VAL A 186 0.00 -6.28 17.55
CA VAL A 186 0.52 -4.91 17.45
C VAL A 186 1.81 -4.81 18.26
N LEU A 187 2.94 -4.77 17.57
CA LEU A 187 4.28 -4.74 18.17
C LEU A 187 4.66 -3.35 18.70
N ALA A 188 4.25 -2.30 17.99
CA ALA A 188 4.56 -0.93 18.35
C ALA A 188 3.45 0.02 17.93
N ARG A 189 3.22 1.04 18.75
CA ARG A 189 2.35 2.17 18.41
C ARG A 189 3.04 3.48 18.77
N ARG A 190 2.95 4.46 17.88
CA ARG A 190 3.45 5.82 18.06
C ARG A 190 2.38 6.81 17.60
N VAL A 191 2.48 8.05 18.08
CA VAL A 191 1.56 9.13 17.69
C VAL A 191 2.41 10.32 17.26
N VAL A 192 2.02 10.91 16.14
CA VAL A 192 2.53 12.18 15.60
C VAL A 192 1.40 13.20 15.73
N PRO A 193 1.65 14.47 16.10
CA PRO A 193 0.59 15.45 16.34
C PRO A 193 -0.03 16.01 15.03
N ASP A 194 -0.22 15.18 14.01
CA ASP A 194 -0.74 15.60 12.71
C ASP A 194 -1.15 14.39 11.83
N ALA A 195 -2.02 14.64 10.85
CA ALA A 195 -2.55 13.63 9.94
C ALA A 195 -1.47 13.08 9.00
N ILE A 196 -1.29 11.76 9.03
CA ILE A 196 -0.29 11.07 8.22
C ILE A 196 -0.80 10.86 6.80
N GLN A 197 0.07 11.19 5.83
CA GLN A 197 -0.22 11.09 4.40
C GLN A 197 0.42 9.87 3.76
N SER A 198 1.57 9.42 4.27
CA SER A 198 2.31 8.31 3.66
C SER A 198 3.33 7.70 4.63
N LEU A 199 3.63 6.42 4.39
CA LEU A 199 4.60 5.61 5.12
C LEU A 199 5.56 4.94 4.12
N SER A 200 6.85 4.82 4.47
CA SER A 200 7.80 4.07 3.64
C SER A 200 8.91 3.45 4.48
N TRP A 201 9.01 2.12 4.44
CA TRP A 201 10.11 1.39 5.07
C TRP A 201 11.41 1.59 4.30
N ALA A 202 12.53 1.69 5.01
CA ALA A 202 13.83 1.65 4.39
C ALA A 202 14.13 0.23 3.87
N PRO A 203 14.66 0.09 2.64
CA PRO A 203 14.86 -1.21 2.02
C PRO A 203 15.98 -2.05 2.64
N GLN A 204 16.89 -1.43 3.39
CA GLN A 204 18.13 -2.04 3.89
C GLN A 204 18.43 -1.66 5.35
N ALA A 205 17.46 -1.11 6.07
CA ALA A 205 17.64 -0.68 7.45
C ALA A 205 16.32 -0.74 8.20
N ASP A 206 16.40 -0.88 9.53
CA ASP A 206 15.23 -0.74 10.39
C ASP A 206 14.90 0.74 10.57
N ARG A 207 14.21 1.28 9.56
CA ARG A 207 13.75 2.66 9.51
C ARG A 207 12.41 2.77 8.81
N LEU A 208 11.61 3.72 9.27
CA LEU A 208 10.32 4.06 8.67
C LEU A 208 10.26 5.58 8.47
N ALA A 209 10.08 6.02 7.23
CA ALA A 209 9.75 7.39 6.92
C ALA A 209 8.25 7.60 7.10
N VAL A 210 7.87 8.66 7.82
CA VAL A 210 6.48 9.03 8.11
C VAL A 210 6.28 10.46 7.62
N CYS A 211 5.36 10.66 6.68
CA CYS A 211 5.04 11.98 6.15
C CYS A 211 3.74 12.50 6.79
N ALA A 212 3.83 13.60 7.51
CA ALA A 212 2.70 14.33 8.10
C ALA A 212 2.40 15.59 7.28
N ALA A 213 1.13 16.02 7.25
CA ALA A 213 0.65 17.07 6.36
C ALA A 213 1.29 18.46 6.59
N SER A 214 1.60 18.80 7.83
CA SER A 214 2.07 20.11 8.31
C SER A 214 3.43 20.05 9.00
N GLU A 215 3.79 18.90 9.59
CA GLU A 215 5.04 18.71 10.32
C GLU A 215 6.23 18.25 9.44
N GLY A 216 5.95 17.83 8.20
CA GLY A 216 6.97 17.35 7.25
C GLY A 216 7.24 15.85 7.35
N VAL A 217 8.46 15.42 6.98
CA VAL A 217 8.84 13.99 6.94
C VAL A 217 9.71 13.66 8.14
N ALA A 218 9.21 12.80 9.02
CA ALA A 218 9.97 12.22 10.12
C ALA A 218 10.64 10.92 9.67
N LEU A 219 11.86 10.67 10.16
CA LEU A 219 12.56 9.39 9.98
C LEU A 219 12.65 8.69 11.33
N TRP A 220 11.97 7.55 11.46
CA TRP A 220 12.07 6.69 12.63
C TRP A 220 13.17 5.67 12.44
N THR A 221 13.89 5.38 13.51
CA THR A 221 14.92 4.33 13.60
C THR A 221 14.56 3.41 14.76
N ALA A 222 15.05 2.17 14.76
CA ALA A 222 14.67 1.16 15.75
C ALA A 222 13.14 1.05 15.85
N VAL A 223 12.51 0.73 14.71
CA VAL A 223 11.05 0.69 14.60
C VAL A 223 10.51 -0.56 15.27
N ILE A 224 11.24 -1.67 15.14
CA ILE A 224 10.99 -2.93 15.83
C ILE A 224 12.06 -3.17 16.92
N GLY A 225 11.78 -4.08 17.84
CA GLY A 225 12.75 -4.49 18.87
C GLY A 225 13.98 -5.18 18.25
N PRO A 226 15.19 -4.99 18.80
CA PRO A 226 16.43 -5.60 18.29
C PRO A 226 16.45 -7.14 18.34
N GLU A 227 15.56 -7.75 19.13
CA GLU A 227 15.35 -9.19 19.23
C GLU A 227 14.53 -9.78 18.07
N LEU A 228 13.80 -8.92 17.35
CA LEU A 228 12.96 -9.32 16.22
C LEU A 228 13.76 -9.35 14.92
N LEU A 229 13.27 -10.11 13.93
CA LEU A 229 13.91 -10.19 12.62
C LEU A 229 13.96 -8.79 11.99
N PRO A 230 15.14 -8.26 11.58
CA PRO A 230 15.22 -6.95 10.96
C PRO A 230 14.27 -6.83 9.74
N PRO A 231 13.59 -5.68 9.50
CA PRO A 231 12.54 -5.56 8.48
C PRO A 231 13.01 -5.79 7.03
N TYR A 232 14.32 -5.83 6.82
CA TYR A 232 15.01 -6.00 5.54
C TYR A 232 15.76 -7.33 5.44
N ALA A 233 15.79 -8.13 6.52
CA ALA A 233 16.45 -9.43 6.53
C ALA A 233 15.54 -10.49 5.91
N ASP A 234 16.14 -11.40 5.14
CA ASP A 234 15.44 -12.52 4.52
C ASP A 234 14.96 -13.50 5.61
N PRO A 235 13.63 -13.71 5.75
CA PRO A 235 13.06 -14.54 6.81
C PRO A 235 13.45 -16.01 6.70
N ASP A 236 13.77 -16.50 5.50
CA ASP A 236 14.14 -17.91 5.29
C ASP A 236 15.61 -18.20 5.67
N THR A 237 16.42 -17.14 5.79
CA THR A 237 17.85 -17.24 6.16
C THR A 237 18.12 -16.88 7.62
N ALA A 238 17.10 -16.43 8.34
CA ALA A 238 17.22 -16.06 9.73
C ALA A 238 17.54 -17.29 10.59
N PRO A 239 18.51 -17.23 11.52
CA PRO A 239 18.72 -18.33 12.45
C PRO A 239 17.43 -18.55 13.23
N VAL A 240 16.84 -19.75 13.11
CA VAL A 240 15.70 -20.16 13.94
C VAL A 240 16.17 -20.08 15.39
N ALA A 241 15.64 -19.13 16.15
CA ALA A 241 15.95 -19.05 17.57
C ALA A 241 15.50 -20.38 18.22
N PRO A 242 16.36 -21.06 19.00
CA PRO A 242 15.98 -22.30 19.65
C PRO A 242 14.80 -22.03 20.60
N GLY A 243 13.63 -22.58 20.27
CA GLY A 243 12.39 -22.40 21.03
C GLY A 243 11.28 -21.64 20.31
N THR A 244 11.56 -21.02 19.15
CA THR A 244 10.52 -20.42 18.32
C THR A 244 9.99 -21.48 17.37
N ILE A 245 8.71 -21.86 17.53
CA ILE A 245 8.00 -22.63 16.50
C ILE A 245 8.00 -21.72 15.27
N GLY A 246 8.82 -22.07 14.28
CA GLY A 246 8.92 -21.32 13.04
C GLY A 246 7.55 -21.27 12.40
N LEU A 247 6.91 -20.10 12.43
CA LEU A 247 5.81 -19.81 11.53
C LEU A 247 6.42 -19.59 10.15
N LEU A 248 6.78 -20.69 9.49
CA LEU A 248 6.77 -20.74 8.04
C LEU A 248 5.31 -20.48 7.65
N TRP A 249 5.04 -19.26 7.19
CA TRP A 249 3.73 -18.82 6.68
C TRP A 249 3.15 -19.75 5.60
N PHE A 250 3.96 -20.65 5.03
CA PHE A 250 3.57 -21.66 4.06
C PHE A 250 2.64 -22.76 4.60
N GLU A 251 2.54 -23.03 5.91
CA GLU A 251 1.70 -24.14 6.38
C GLU A 251 0.18 -23.83 6.41
N LEU A 252 -0.23 -22.56 6.44
CA LEU A 252 -1.65 -22.18 6.53
C LEU A 252 -2.44 -22.36 5.21
N LEU A 253 -1.78 -22.57 4.07
CA LEU A 253 -2.44 -22.84 2.78
C LEU A 253 -2.42 -24.33 2.38
N SER A 254 -1.89 -25.23 3.21
CA SER A 254 -1.83 -26.68 2.91
C SER A 254 -2.81 -27.55 3.71
N ARG A 255 -3.66 -26.96 4.56
CA ARG A 255 -4.70 -27.70 5.29
C ARG A 255 -6.04 -26.97 5.23
N GLY A 256 -6.91 -27.38 4.31
CA GLY A 256 -8.32 -26.99 4.24
C GLY A 256 -8.90 -27.03 2.84
#